data_AF-A0A3D4AXM6-F1
#
_entry.id   AF-A0A3D4AXM6-F1
#
_cell.length_a   1.000
_cell.length_b   1.000
_cell.length_c   1.000
_cell.angle_alpha   90.00
_cell.angle_beta   90.00
_cell.angle_gamma   90.00
#
_symmetry.space_group_name_H-M   'P 1'
#
loop_
_entity.id
_entity.type
_entity.pdbx_description
1 polymer ?
#
loop_
_entity_poly.entity_id
_entity_poly.type
_entity_poly.pdbx_seq_one_letter_code
_entity_poly.pdbx_strand_id
1 'polypeptide(L)'
;MNGYYVLPILHEDRLIGRIDPKMDRKTGVLHINNIYHEKDASMTHRTGKQIASAIEDLGMFLGAKKIETPRTVPEGWRKALKEL
;
A
#
# COMPACT_ATOMS: atom_id res chain seq x y z
N MET A 1 -9.89 -6.82 20.16
CA MET A 1 -8.74 -5.95 19.84
C MET A 1 -8.48 -6.04 18.34
N ASN A 2 -8.73 -4.98 17.59
CA ASN A 2 -8.33 -4.93 16.17
C ASN A 2 -6.92 -4.34 16.15
N GLY A 3 -5.89 -5.19 16.07
CA GLY A 3 -4.52 -4.73 15.94
C GLY A 3 -4.36 -3.99 14.61
N TYR A 4 -3.93 -2.72 14.67
CA TYR A 4 -3.46 -2.00 13.50
C TYR A 4 -2.04 -2.46 13.23
N TYR A 5 -1.80 -3.02 12.05
CA TYR A 5 -0.49 -3.49 11.64
C TYR A 5 0.04 -2.57 10.55
N VAL A 6 1.12 -1.87 10.86
CA VAL A 6 1.87 -1.11 9.84
C VAL A 6 2.80 -2.09 9.13
N LEU A 7 2.61 -2.27 7.82
CA LEU A 7 3.45 -3.17 7.03
C LEU A 7 4.58 -2.40 6.34
N PRO A 8 5.81 -2.94 6.35
CA PRO A 8 6.92 -2.36 5.60
C PRO A 8 6.72 -2.56 4.09
N ILE A 9 7.05 -1.53 3.31
CA ILE A 9 7.26 -1.63 1.87
C ILE A 9 8.74 -1.89 1.65
N LEU A 10 9.08 -3.10 1.20
CA LEU A 10 10.44 -3.48 0.84
C LEU A 10 10.62 -3.40 -0.67
N HIS A 11 11.75 -2.84 -1.10
CA HIS A 11 12.20 -2.88 -2.47
C HIS A 11 13.64 -3.39 -2.46
N GLU A 12 13.83 -4.58 -3.01
CA GLU A 12 15.06 -5.36 -2.83
C GLU A 12 15.35 -5.59 -1.34
N ASP A 13 16.50 -5.13 -0.84
CA ASP A 13 16.93 -5.23 0.55
C ASP A 13 16.64 -3.96 1.37
N ARG A 14 15.90 -3.00 0.79
CA ARG A 14 15.66 -1.69 1.42
C ARG A 14 14.23 -1.49 1.84
N LEU A 15 14.06 -0.98 3.06
CA LEU A 15 12.82 -0.38 3.51
C LEU A 15 12.64 0.96 2.79
N ILE A 16 11.63 1.05 1.92
CA ILE A 16 11.34 2.27 1.16
C ILE A 16 10.07 2.98 1.64
N GLY A 17 9.28 2.34 2.51
CA GLY A 17 8.07 2.96 3.01
C GLY A 17 7.27 2.05 3.93
N ARG A 18 6.08 2.50 4.29
CA ARG A 18 5.16 1.79 5.17
C ARG A 18 3.72 2.03 4.74
N ILE A 19 2.87 1.04 4.95
CA ILE A 19 1.42 1.15 4.77
C ILE A 19 0.68 0.82 6.07
N ASP A 20 -0.48 1.43 6.26
CA ASP A 20 -1.43 1.09 7.33
C ASP A 20 -2.67 0.40 6.74
N PRO A 21 -2.58 -0.92 6.44
CA PRO A 21 -3.68 -1.70 5.89
C PRO A 21 -4.66 -2.16 6.97
N LYS A 22 -5.94 -2.17 6.61
CA LYS A 22 -7.01 -2.72 7.41
C LYS A 22 -7.99 -3.48 6.52
N MET A 23 -8.06 -4.79 6.73
CA MET A 23 -9.04 -5.63 6.07
C MET A 23 -10.39 -5.52 6.77
N ASP A 24 -11.39 -4.95 6.10
CA ASP A 24 -12.79 -5.07 6.50
C ASP A 24 -13.37 -6.36 5.92
N ARG A 25 -13.42 -7.39 6.77
CA ARG A 25 -13.95 -8.72 6.39
C ARG A 25 -15.46 -8.72 6.13
N LYS A 26 -16.21 -7.72 6.62
CA LYS A 26 -17.67 -7.65 6.39
C LYS A 26 -17.97 -7.20 4.97
N THR A 27 -17.26 -6.18 4.49
CA THR A 27 -17.43 -5.60 3.15
C THR A 27 -16.52 -6.25 2.11
N GLY A 28 -15.46 -6.94 2.55
CA GLY A 28 -14.43 -7.49 1.67
C GLY A 28 -13.48 -6.42 1.13
N VAL A 29 -13.34 -5.29 1.82
CA VAL A 29 -12.50 -4.16 1.37
C VAL A 29 -11.20 -4.13 2.16
N LEU A 30 -10.07 -4.03 1.46
CA LEU A 30 -8.78 -3.71 2.05
C LEU A 30 -8.59 -2.19 2.02
N HIS A 31 -8.74 -1.55 3.17
CA HIS A 31 -8.48 -0.11 3.32
C HIS A 31 -6.99 0.12 3.57
N ILE A 32 -6.36 0.92 2.72
CA ILE A 32 -5.03 1.48 2.98
C ILE A 32 -5.24 2.87 3.58
N ASN A 33 -5.12 2.99 4.90
CA ASN A 33 -5.43 4.25 5.60
C ASN A 33 -4.33 5.30 5.41
N ASN A 34 -3.07 4.85 5.36
CA ASN A 34 -1.91 5.71 5.23
C ASN A 34 -0.82 5.03 4.40
N ILE A 35 -0.05 5.82 3.64
CA ILE A 35 1.14 5.40 2.90
C ILE A 35 2.25 6.41 3.18
N TYR A 36 3.35 5.92 3.74
CA TYR A 36 4.53 6.71 4.07
C TYR A 36 5.72 6.22 3.26
N HIS A 37 6.61 7.14 2.92
CA HIS A 37 7.88 6.84 2.29
C HIS A 37 9.01 7.11 3.27
N GLU A 38 10.09 6.34 3.15
CA GLU A 38 11.34 6.65 3.83
C GLU A 38 12.09 7.75 3.06
N LYS A 39 12.98 8.49 3.74
CA LYS A 39 13.68 9.65 3.17
C LYS A 39 14.43 9.33 1.86
N ASP A 40 15.00 8.14 1.78
CA ASP A 40 15.86 7.72 0.66
C ASP A 40 15.11 6.82 -0.34
N ALA A 41 13.77 6.79 -0.25
CA ALA A 41 12.95 5.99 -1.12
C ALA A 41 12.93 6.53 -2.56
N SER A 42 12.99 5.62 -3.53
CA SER A 42 12.87 5.97 -4.94
C SER A 42 11.47 6.52 -5.26
N MET A 43 11.38 7.78 -5.67
CA MET A 43 10.14 8.47 -6.03
C MET A 43 9.75 8.28 -7.50
N THR A 44 10.10 7.14 -8.09
CA THR A 44 9.79 6.88 -9.51
C THR A 44 8.41 6.25 -9.68
N HIS A 45 7.81 6.45 -10.86
CA HIS A 45 6.57 5.78 -11.23
C HIS A 45 6.71 4.25 -11.26
N ARG A 46 7.90 3.73 -11.63
CA ARG A 46 8.20 2.29 -11.61
C ARG A 46 8.11 1.72 -10.19
N THR A 47 8.72 2.39 -9.22
CA THR A 47 8.60 2.01 -7.81
C THR A 47 7.15 2.05 -7.35
N GLY A 48 6.41 3.10 -7.71
CA GLY A 48 4.96 3.19 -7.44
C GLY A 48 4.17 1.99 -7.97
N LYS A 49 4.47 1.50 -9.18
CA LYS A 49 3.82 0.31 -9.75
C LYS A 49 4.13 -0.97 -8.99
N GLN A 50 5.37 -1.13 -8.52
CA GLN A 50 5.74 -2.29 -7.71
C GLN A 50 5.06 -2.27 -6.35
N ILE A 51 4.91 -1.09 -5.74
CA ILE A 51 4.14 -0.93 -4.50
C ILE A 51 2.67 -1.27 -4.74
N ALA A 52 2.08 -0.79 -5.83
CA ALA A 52 0.70 -1.11 -6.20
C ALA A 52 0.50 -2.63 -6.36
N SER A 53 1.37 -3.30 -7.12
CA SER A 53 1.35 -4.76 -7.28
C SER A 53 1.45 -5.50 -5.95
N ALA A 54 2.32 -5.07 -5.04
CA ALA A 54 2.44 -5.70 -3.72
C ALA A 54 1.19 -5.49 -2.85
N ILE A 55 0.50 -4.35 -2.98
CA ILE A 55 -0.79 -4.09 -2.31
C ILE A 55 -1.89 -4.98 -2.91
N GLU A 56 -1.90 -5.20 -4.23
CA GLU A 56 -2.82 -6.14 -4.89
C GLU A 56 -2.58 -7.57 -4.42
N ASP A 57 -1.32 -8.01 -4.36
CA ASP A 57 -0.93 -9.33 -3.86
C ASP A 57 -1.39 -9.54 -2.41
N LEU A 58 -1.20 -8.53 -1.55
CA LEU A 58 -1.73 -8.54 -0.19
C LEU A 58 -3.26 -8.63 -0.18
N GLY A 59 -3.93 -7.87 -1.04
CA GLY A 59 -5.37 -7.92 -1.22
C GLY A 59 -5.85 -9.32 -1.60
N MET A 60 -5.23 -9.94 -2.60
CA MET A 60 -5.53 -11.31 -3.03
C MET A 60 -5.30 -12.32 -1.91
N PHE A 61 -4.16 -12.23 -1.21
CA PHE A 61 -3.84 -13.10 -0.08
C PHE A 61 -4.86 -13.01 1.06
N LEU A 62 -5.36 -11.80 1.34
CA LEU A 62 -6.38 -11.55 2.36
C LEU A 62 -7.82 -11.82 1.90
N GLY A 63 -8.03 -12.12 0.61
CA GLY A 63 -9.36 -12.32 0.01
C GLY A 63 -10.15 -11.02 -0.16
N ALA A 64 -9.47 -9.89 -0.37
CA ALA A 64 -10.10 -8.61 -0.65
C ALA A 64 -10.75 -8.61 -2.04
N LYS A 65 -11.97 -8.07 -2.10
CA LYS A 65 -12.75 -7.86 -3.33
C LYS A 65 -12.51 -6.48 -3.93
N LYS A 66 -12.03 -5.55 -3.10
CA LYS A 66 -11.75 -4.16 -3.45
C LYS A 66 -10.62 -3.64 -2.58
N ILE A 67 -9.82 -2.75 -3.13
CA ILE A 67 -8.78 -2.01 -2.41
C ILE A 67 -9.19 -0.54 -2.43
N GLU A 68 -9.00 0.15 -1.32
CA GLU A 68 -9.22 1.60 -1.23
C GLU A 68 -7.96 2.27 -0.72
N THR A 69 -7.48 3.26 -1.48
CA THR A 69 -6.26 4.01 -1.17
C THR A 69 -6.57 5.34 -0.49
N PRO A 70 -5.63 5.88 0.30
CA PRO A 70 -5.89 7.12 1.00
C PRO A 70 -5.89 8.28 0.00
N ARG A 71 -6.59 9.37 0.36
CA ARG A 71 -6.68 10.55 -0.49
C ARG A 71 -5.31 11.19 -0.76
N THR A 72 -4.41 11.10 0.22
CA THR A 72 -3.06 11.63 0.18
C THR A 72 -2.07 10.47 0.06
N VAL A 73 -1.29 10.48 -1.01
CA VAL A 73 -0.23 9.51 -1.30
C VAL A 73 1.04 10.25 -1.72
N PRO A 74 2.24 9.69 -1.48
CA PRO A 74 3.50 10.28 -1.93
C PRO A 74 3.48 10.60 -3.42
N GLU A 75 3.94 11.79 -3.80
CA GLU A 75 3.78 12.33 -5.15
C GLU A 75 4.38 11.42 -6.23
N GLY A 76 5.58 10.90 -6.01
CA GLY A 76 6.25 10.01 -6.95
C GLY A 76 5.50 8.70 -7.25
N TRP A 77 4.65 8.26 -6.32
CA TRP A 77 3.88 7.00 -6.44
C TRP A 77 2.41 7.23 -6.80
N ARG A 78 1.94 8.48 -6.71
CA ARG A 78 0.51 8.86 -6.81
C ARG A 78 -0.20 8.28 -8.02
N LYS A 79 0.43 8.35 -9.20
CA LYS A 79 -0.19 7.88 -10.45
C LYS A 79 -0.50 6.37 -10.37
N ALA A 80 0.47 5.57 -9.93
CA ALA A 80 0.31 4.13 -9.84
C ALA A 80 -0.70 3.72 -8.74
N LEU A 81 -0.64 4.39 -7.57
CA LEU A 81 -1.50 4.03 -6.44
C LEU A 81 -2.97 4.45 -6.63
N LYS A 82 -3.24 5.42 -7.51
CA LYS A 82 -4.62 5.79 -7.88
C LYS A 82 -5.25 4.87 -8.91
N GLU A 83 -4.48 3.95 -9.48
CA GLU A 83 -4.94 2.95 -10.45
C GLU A 83 -5.38 1.63 -9.76
N LEU A 84 -5.17 1.50 -8.44
CA LEU A 84 -5.71 0.44 -7.57
C LEU A 84 -7.22 0.63 -7.33
#